data_AF-A0A1V4GL84-F1
#
_entry.id   AF-A0A1V4GL84-F1
#
_cell.length_a   1.000
_cell.length_b   1.000
_cell.length_c   1.000
_cell.angle_alpha   90.00
_cell.angle_beta   90.00
_cell.angle_gamma   90.00
#
_symmetry.space_group_name_H-M   'P 1'
#
loop_
_entity.id
_entity.type
_entity.pdbx_description
1 polymer ?
#
loop_
_entity_poly.entity_id
_entity_poly.type
_entity_poly.pdbx_seq_one_letter_code
_entity_poly.pdbx_strand_id
1 'polypeptide(L)'
;MPNTPSNSRVPISVRISQEDADFIASLQIQGANTPSDKIRELLRQARTLHTQGQDYETSLSLAEQQLYTARHEILALEKELSVHSHIVARIFEILPDLVATMMADYPKTCDKSALVNFEKQAMWRVVRLMDSVLQLAVTGKGAGYDDSVLDELDNTLQLANLIYQHTQTNTQPIRKKP
;
A
#
# COMPACT_ATOMS: atom_id res chain seq x y z
N MET A 1 21.05 41.15 -2.00
CA MET A 1 21.80 39.88 -2.11
C MET A 1 20.90 38.77 -1.61
N PRO A 2 20.66 37.69 -2.38
CA PRO A 2 19.82 36.59 -1.93
C PRO A 2 20.62 35.70 -0.97
N ASN A 3 20.10 35.53 0.26
CA ASN A 3 20.67 34.63 1.27
C ASN A 3 20.55 33.18 0.78
N THR A 4 21.69 32.55 0.52
CA THR A 4 21.80 31.10 0.34
C THR A 4 21.52 30.45 1.71
N PRO A 5 20.60 29.48 1.84
CA PRO A 5 20.40 28.81 3.12
C PRO A 5 21.68 28.07 3.50
N SER A 6 22.29 28.48 4.61
CA SER A 6 23.48 27.82 5.16
C SER A 6 23.13 26.37 5.49
N ASN A 7 23.82 25.41 4.86
CA ASN A 7 23.78 23.99 5.20
C ASN A 7 24.54 23.73 6.52
N SER A 8 24.24 24.52 7.55
CA SER A 8 24.86 24.45 8.86
C SER A 8 24.18 23.33 9.66
N ARG A 9 24.86 22.19 9.80
CA ARG A 9 24.44 21.11 10.69
C ARG A 9 24.60 21.60 12.14
N VAL A 10 23.48 21.74 12.86
CA VAL A 10 23.49 22.07 14.28
C VAL A 10 23.57 20.77 15.10
N PRO A 11 24.60 20.56 15.93
CA PRO A 11 24.68 19.39 16.78
C PRO A 11 23.60 19.46 17.87
N ILE A 12 22.78 18.42 17.96
CA ILE A 12 21.78 18.26 19.01
C ILE A 12 22.22 17.10 19.90
N SER A 13 22.44 17.38 21.20
CA SER A 13 22.72 16.35 22.21
C SER A 13 21.43 16.08 22.99
N VAL A 14 20.92 14.85 22.89
CA VAL A 14 19.70 14.40 23.57
C VAL A 14 20.03 13.14 24.36
N ARG A 15 19.52 13.06 25.58
CA ARG A 15 19.55 11.83 26.37
C ARG A 15 18.30 11.03 26.06
N ILE A 16 18.50 9.80 25.60
CA ILE A 16 17.45 8.82 25.32
C ILE A 16 17.64 7.63 26.24
N SER A 17 16.58 6.83 26.42
CA SER A 17 16.70 5.58 27.16
C SER A 17 17.59 4.58 26.39
N GLN A 18 18.10 3.57 27.09
CA GLN A 18 18.85 2.49 26.42
C GLN A 18 17.96 1.76 25.40
N GLU A 19 16.68 1.54 25.74
CA GLU A 19 15.69 0.92 24.86
C GLU A 19 15.51 1.70 23.55
N ASP A 20 15.39 3.04 23.62
CA ASP A 20 15.28 3.89 22.43
C ASP A 20 16.55 3.85 21.58
N ALA A 21 17.73 3.79 22.21
CA ALA A 21 19.00 3.68 21.52
C ALA A 21 19.13 2.35 20.75
N ASP A 22 18.72 1.25 21.40
CA ASP A 22 18.72 -0.08 20.80
C ASP A 22 17.69 -0.17 19.65
N PHE A 23 16.53 0.48 19.80
CA PHE A 23 15.54 0.62 18.73
C PHE A 23 16.07 1.39 17.52
N ILE A 24 16.72 2.55 17.73
CA ILE A 24 17.36 3.30 16.64
C ILE A 24 18.47 2.48 15.99
N ALA A 25 19.22 1.69 16.76
CA ALA A 25 20.25 0.82 16.22
C ALA A 25 19.68 -0.30 15.34
N SER A 26 18.52 -0.89 15.71
CA SER A 26 17.89 -1.99 14.97
C SER A 26 17.06 -1.55 13.75
N LEU A 27 16.59 -0.29 13.74
CA LEU A 27 15.81 0.29 12.63
C LEU A 27 16.53 0.14 11.27
N GLN A 28 15.87 -0.49 10.30
CA GLN A 28 16.35 -0.53 8.92
C GLN A 28 15.67 0.57 8.11
N ILE A 29 16.45 1.58 7.70
CA ILE A 29 15.98 2.68 6.88
C ILE A 29 16.88 2.74 5.64
N GLN A 30 16.26 2.77 4.46
CA GLN A 30 16.98 2.78 3.18
C GLN A 30 17.94 3.97 3.10
N GLY A 31 19.23 3.69 2.91
CA GLY A 31 20.28 4.72 2.81
C GLY A 31 20.81 5.27 4.14
N ALA A 32 20.34 4.78 5.30
CA ALA A 32 20.80 5.23 6.61
C ALA A 32 21.45 4.10 7.43
N ASN A 33 22.78 4.11 7.47
CA ASN A 33 23.57 3.06 8.15
C ASN A 33 23.98 3.45 9.58
N THR A 34 24.17 4.75 9.86
CA THR A 34 24.57 5.21 11.19
C THR A 34 23.37 5.63 12.04
N PRO A 35 23.43 5.54 13.39
CA PRO A 35 22.35 6.05 14.25
C PRO A 35 22.01 7.52 13.98
N SER A 36 23.00 8.35 13.69
CA SER A 36 22.77 9.76 13.33
C SER A 36 22.05 9.94 11.99
N ASP A 37 22.33 9.09 10.99
CA ASP A 37 21.60 9.12 9.72
C ASP A 37 20.16 8.64 9.90
N LYS A 38 19.95 7.60 10.72
CA LYS A 38 18.60 7.10 11.04
C LYS A 38 17.77 8.16 11.75
N ILE A 39 18.33 8.86 12.74
CA ILE A 39 17.66 9.99 13.41
C ILE A 39 17.32 11.11 12.41
N ARG A 40 18.23 11.42 11.48
CA ARG A 40 17.98 12.43 10.45
C ARG A 40 16.83 12.03 9.54
N GLU A 41 16.78 10.78 9.11
CA GLU A 41 15.69 10.27 8.28
C GLU A 41 14.36 10.20 9.03
N LEU A 42 14.35 9.81 10.31
CA LEU A 42 13.15 9.87 11.15
C LEU A 42 12.62 11.31 11.28
N LEU A 43 13.51 12.28 11.51
CA LEU A 43 13.13 13.70 11.54
C LEU A 43 12.64 14.21 10.19
N ARG A 44 13.23 13.74 9.08
CA ARG A 44 12.79 14.06 7.73
C ARG A 44 11.37 13.52 7.49
N GLN A 45 11.11 12.26 7.83
CA GLN A 45 9.79 11.64 7.73
C GLN A 45 8.77 12.37 8.60
N ALA A 46 9.09 12.65 9.87
CA ALA A 46 8.21 13.41 10.77
C ALA A 46 7.92 14.81 10.23
N ARG A 47 8.92 15.51 9.68
CA ARG A 47 8.73 16.82 9.05
C ARG A 47 7.83 16.73 7.83
N THR A 48 8.04 15.74 6.97
CA THR A 48 7.21 15.50 5.80
C THR A 48 5.76 15.26 6.19
N LEU A 49 5.50 14.40 7.19
CA LEU A 49 4.17 14.14 7.72
C LEU A 49 3.48 15.40 8.25
N HIS A 50 4.22 16.33 8.85
CA HIS A 50 3.67 17.53 9.49
C HIS A 50 3.60 18.79 8.60
N THR A 51 4.47 18.91 7.58
CA THR A 51 4.71 20.20 6.90
C THR A 51 4.26 20.20 5.44
N GLN A 52 4.31 19.06 4.77
CA GLN A 52 3.84 18.94 3.40
C GLN A 52 2.44 18.36 3.45
N GLY A 53 1.47 19.03 2.81
CA GLY A 53 0.27 18.32 2.39
C GLY A 53 0.75 17.06 1.68
N GLN A 54 0.27 15.90 2.10
CA GLN A 54 0.77 14.62 1.61
C GLN A 54 0.57 14.54 0.09
N ASP A 55 1.59 14.90 -0.68
CA ASP A 55 1.60 14.73 -2.13
C ASP A 55 1.75 13.23 -2.41
N TYR A 56 1.05 12.73 -3.43
CA TYR A 56 0.97 11.30 -3.73
C TYR A 56 2.34 10.60 -3.80
N GLU A 57 3.31 11.19 -4.47
CA GLU A 57 4.67 10.61 -4.62
C GLU A 57 5.36 10.36 -3.27
N THR A 58 5.16 11.29 -2.34
CA THR A 58 5.77 11.21 -1.01
C THR A 58 5.06 10.17 -0.14
N SER A 59 3.73 10.10 -0.24
CA SER A 59 2.93 9.06 0.43
C SER A 59 3.23 7.67 -0.09
N LEU A 60 3.44 7.53 -1.41
CA LEU A 60 3.82 6.26 -2.02
C LEU A 60 5.19 5.79 -1.54
N SER A 61 6.19 6.66 -1.59
CA SER A 61 7.54 6.33 -1.10
C SER A 61 7.52 5.90 0.37
N LEU A 62 6.71 6.56 1.20
CA LEU A 62 6.56 6.22 2.62
C LEU A 62 5.85 4.85 2.81
N ALA A 63 4.80 4.57 2.03
CA ALA A 63 4.10 3.29 2.09
C ALA A 63 5.00 2.12 1.64
N GLU A 64 5.78 2.30 0.57
CA GLU A 64 6.76 1.32 0.11
C GLU A 64 7.85 1.08 1.16
N GLN A 65 8.37 2.14 1.77
CA GLN A 65 9.38 2.03 2.82
C GLN A 65 8.86 1.24 4.05
N GLN A 66 7.61 1.45 4.44
CA GLN A 66 6.99 0.72 5.56
C GLN A 66 6.89 -0.79 5.29
N LEU A 67 6.66 -1.18 4.04
CA LEU A 67 6.53 -2.58 3.64
C LEU A 67 7.86 -3.21 3.19
N TYR A 68 8.93 -2.41 3.03
CA TYR A 68 10.20 -2.86 2.48
C TYR A 68 10.80 -4.05 3.24
N THR A 69 10.92 -3.93 4.57
CA THR A 69 11.54 -4.99 5.39
C THR A 69 10.75 -6.28 5.28
N ALA A 70 9.42 -6.23 5.45
CA ALA A 70 8.57 -7.42 5.33
C ALA A 70 8.69 -8.07 3.95
N ARG A 71 8.65 -7.27 2.87
CA ARG A 71 8.82 -7.77 1.50
C ARG A 71 10.19 -8.41 1.30
N HIS A 72 11.25 -7.80 1.81
CA HIS A 72 12.61 -8.30 1.64
C HIS A 72 12.84 -9.62 2.38
N GLU A 73 12.40 -9.70 3.64
CA GLU A 73 12.51 -10.92 4.45
C GLU A 73 11.67 -12.07 3.84
N ILE A 74 10.46 -11.79 3.36
CA ILE A 74 9.65 -12.81 2.66
C ILE A 74 10.35 -13.30 1.41
N LEU A 75 10.90 -12.41 0.57
CA LEU A 75 11.65 -12.81 -0.63
C LEU A 75 12.91 -13.63 -0.30
N ALA A 76 13.56 -13.34 0.83
CA ALA A 76 14.70 -14.12 1.31
C ALA A 76 14.28 -15.55 1.69
N LEU A 77 13.17 -15.69 2.44
CA LEU A 77 12.60 -16.99 2.81
C LEU A 77 12.11 -17.78 1.59
N GLU A 78 11.43 -17.12 0.65
CA GLU A 78 11.00 -17.71 -0.62
C GLU A 78 12.18 -18.30 -1.39
N LYS A 79 13.27 -17.54 -1.48
CA LYS A 79 14.51 -17.98 -2.15
C LYS A 79 15.15 -19.18 -1.44
N GLU A 80 15.21 -19.18 -0.11
CA GLU A 80 15.78 -20.27 0.67
C GLU A 80 14.98 -21.58 0.51
N LEU A 81 13.65 -21.48 0.53
CA LEU A 81 12.74 -22.60 0.41
C LEU A 81 12.45 -23.00 -1.04
N SER A 82 12.98 -22.25 -2.03
CA SER A 82 12.69 -22.43 -3.46
C SER A 82 11.19 -22.43 -3.79
N VAL A 83 10.42 -21.59 -3.09
CA VAL A 83 8.98 -21.37 -3.32
C VAL A 83 8.73 -19.91 -3.69
N HIS A 84 7.58 -19.61 -4.29
CA HIS A 84 7.19 -18.24 -4.60
C HIS A 84 5.67 -18.09 -4.60
N SER A 85 5.16 -17.02 -4.01
CA SER A 85 3.75 -16.68 -4.03
C SER A 85 3.49 -15.45 -4.90
N HIS A 86 2.86 -15.67 -6.05
CA HIS A 86 2.40 -14.59 -6.91
C HIS A 86 1.34 -13.71 -6.24
N ILE A 87 0.51 -14.29 -5.37
CA ILE A 87 -0.49 -13.55 -4.58
C ILE A 87 0.21 -12.53 -3.67
N VAL A 88 1.19 -12.98 -2.89
CA VAL A 88 1.92 -12.12 -1.94
C VAL A 88 2.71 -11.05 -2.68
N ALA A 89 3.39 -11.41 -3.77
CA ALA A 89 4.11 -10.46 -4.61
C ALA A 89 3.18 -9.35 -5.13
N ARG A 90 1.96 -9.71 -5.55
CA ARG A 90 1.00 -8.74 -6.09
C ARG A 90 0.40 -7.83 -5.03
N ILE A 91 0.18 -8.33 -3.81
CA ILE A 91 -0.24 -7.52 -2.67
C ILE A 91 0.83 -6.46 -2.36
N PHE A 92 2.11 -6.86 -2.28
CA PHE A 92 3.21 -5.91 -2.05
C PHE A 92 3.40 -4.88 -3.17
N GLU A 93 2.94 -5.17 -4.38
CA GLU A 93 2.96 -4.23 -5.51
C GLU A 93 1.79 -3.23 -5.44
N ILE A 94 0.58 -3.67 -5.12
CA ILE A 94 -0.64 -2.84 -5.26
C ILE A 94 -1.02 -2.13 -3.96
N LEU A 95 -0.75 -2.73 -2.80
CA LEU A 95 -1.12 -2.16 -1.51
C LEU A 95 -0.49 -0.77 -1.24
N PRO A 96 0.81 -0.52 -1.54
CA PRO A 96 1.40 0.81 -1.36
C PRO A 96 0.65 1.91 -2.12
N ASP A 97 0.21 1.64 -3.35
CA ASP A 97 -0.56 2.60 -4.17
C ASP A 97 -1.93 2.93 -3.53
N LEU A 98 -2.63 1.92 -3.01
CA LEU A 98 -3.89 2.15 -2.29
C LEU A 98 -3.66 3.01 -1.05
N VAL A 99 -2.66 2.69 -0.24
CA VAL A 99 -2.30 3.46 0.97
C VAL A 99 -1.93 4.89 0.60
N ALA A 100 -1.12 5.08 -0.44
CA ALA A 100 -0.68 6.39 -0.91
C ALA A 100 -1.87 7.29 -1.29
N THR A 101 -2.86 6.75 -2.00
CA THR A 101 -4.08 7.49 -2.34
C THR A 101 -4.92 7.84 -1.12
N MET A 102 -5.04 6.93 -0.14
CA MET A 102 -5.77 7.25 1.09
C MET A 102 -5.09 8.37 1.89
N MET A 103 -3.76 8.39 1.86
CA MET A 103 -2.92 9.38 2.54
C MET A 103 -2.89 10.73 1.81
N ALA A 104 -2.83 10.74 0.48
CA ALA A 104 -2.63 11.97 -0.29
C ALA A 104 -3.92 12.62 -0.80
N ASP A 105 -4.82 11.80 -1.35
CA ASP A 105 -5.92 12.29 -2.19
C ASP A 105 -7.22 12.51 -1.41
N TYR A 106 -7.17 12.49 -0.08
CA TYR A 106 -8.35 12.72 0.75
C TYR A 106 -8.85 14.17 0.59
N PRO A 107 -10.18 14.38 0.51
CA PRO A 107 -10.73 15.71 0.32
C PRO A 107 -10.49 16.58 1.56
N LYS A 108 -9.83 17.72 1.37
CA LYS A 108 -9.55 18.71 2.42
C LYS A 108 -10.62 19.80 2.50
N THR A 109 -11.57 19.79 1.56
CA THR A 109 -12.66 20.75 1.45
C THR A 109 -14.01 20.04 1.61
N CYS A 110 -15.03 20.75 2.07
CA CYS A 110 -16.38 20.22 2.22
C CYS A 110 -17.12 20.21 0.87
N ASP A 111 -16.53 19.58 -0.14
CA ASP A 111 -17.13 19.41 -1.47
C ASP A 111 -17.52 17.95 -1.72
N LYS A 112 -18.80 17.72 -2.02
CA LYS A 112 -19.33 16.41 -2.36
C LYS A 112 -18.71 15.84 -3.64
N SER A 113 -18.36 16.68 -4.61
CA SER A 113 -17.77 16.21 -5.87
C SER A 113 -16.38 15.60 -5.64
N ALA A 114 -15.59 16.21 -4.76
CA ALA A 114 -14.29 15.69 -4.33
C ALA A 114 -14.43 14.35 -3.60
N LEU A 115 -15.43 14.20 -2.72
CA LEU A 115 -15.72 12.93 -2.04
C LEU A 115 -16.07 11.80 -3.02
N VAL A 116 -16.91 12.06 -4.02
CA VAL A 116 -17.28 11.07 -5.04
C VAL A 116 -16.07 10.65 -5.88
N ASN A 117 -15.21 11.61 -6.25
CA ASN A 117 -13.99 11.30 -6.98
C ASN A 117 -13.00 10.47 -6.15
N PHE A 118 -12.87 10.79 -4.86
CA PHE A 118 -12.04 10.02 -3.94
C PHE A 118 -12.56 8.58 -3.79
N GLU A 119 -13.86 8.39 -3.58
CA GLU A 119 -14.49 7.06 -3.53
C GLU A 119 -14.21 6.25 -4.80
N LYS A 120 -14.37 6.87 -5.98
CA LYS A 120 -14.09 6.22 -7.26
C LYS A 120 -12.62 5.80 -7.39
N GLN A 121 -11.70 6.64 -6.95
CA GLN A 121 -10.26 6.34 -6.99
C GLN A 121 -9.86 5.22 -6.03
N ALA A 122 -10.46 5.17 -4.85
CA ALA A 122 -10.29 4.07 -3.90
C ALA A 122 -10.82 2.77 -4.50
N MET A 123 -12.04 2.79 -5.03
CA MET A 123 -12.70 1.64 -5.63
C MET A 123 -11.90 1.08 -6.81
N TRP A 124 -11.36 1.94 -7.68
CA TRP A 124 -10.56 1.50 -8.82
C TRP A 124 -9.33 0.69 -8.39
N ARG A 125 -8.66 1.09 -7.31
CA ARG A 125 -7.48 0.37 -6.79
C ARG A 125 -7.86 -0.95 -6.13
N VAL A 126 -8.97 -0.99 -5.41
CA VAL A 126 -9.53 -2.24 -4.87
C VAL A 126 -9.88 -3.21 -6.00
N VAL A 127 -10.56 -2.74 -7.05
CA VAL A 127 -10.89 -3.55 -8.22
C VAL A 127 -9.62 -4.04 -8.91
N ARG A 128 -8.60 -3.20 -9.09
CA ARG A 128 -7.31 -3.60 -9.67
C ARG A 128 -6.64 -4.71 -8.87
N LEU A 129 -6.68 -4.65 -7.54
CA LEU A 129 -6.17 -5.72 -6.67
C LEU A 129 -6.99 -7.01 -6.87
N MET A 130 -8.31 -6.90 -6.83
CA MET A 130 -9.22 -8.03 -7.01
C MET A 130 -9.03 -8.70 -8.37
N ASP A 131 -9.04 -7.93 -9.47
CA ASP A 131 -8.80 -8.42 -10.82
C ASP A 131 -7.48 -9.18 -10.90
N SER A 132 -6.45 -8.64 -10.25
CA SER A 132 -5.15 -9.29 -10.29
C SER A 132 -5.09 -10.59 -9.50
N VAL A 133 -5.81 -10.69 -8.38
CA VAL A 133 -5.89 -11.94 -7.60
C VAL A 133 -6.76 -12.96 -8.33
N LEU A 134 -7.89 -12.53 -8.90
CA LEU A 134 -8.80 -13.39 -9.68
C LEU A 134 -8.14 -13.94 -10.94
N GLN A 135 -7.27 -13.17 -11.60
CA GLN A 135 -6.46 -13.67 -12.72
C GLN A 135 -5.56 -14.85 -12.31
N LEU A 136 -5.00 -14.81 -11.10
CA LEU A 136 -4.19 -15.91 -10.57
C LEU A 136 -5.04 -17.16 -10.30
N ALA A 137 -6.28 -16.97 -9.86
CA ALA A 137 -7.23 -18.07 -9.67
C ALA A 137 -7.54 -18.81 -10.98
N VAL A 138 -7.55 -18.11 -12.11
CA VAL A 138 -7.74 -18.72 -13.45
C VAL A 138 -6.52 -19.52 -13.89
N THR A 139 -5.31 -19.05 -13.56
CA THR A 139 -4.07 -19.77 -13.89
C THR A 139 -3.85 -21.02 -13.02
N GLY A 140 -4.52 -21.10 -11.86
CA GLY A 140 -4.56 -22.29 -11.02
C GLY A 140 -3.31 -22.46 -10.15
N LYS A 141 -2.59 -23.58 -10.35
CA LYS A 141 -1.53 -24.08 -9.47
C LYS A 141 -0.27 -23.21 -9.47
N GLY A 142 0.33 -23.02 -8.30
CA GLY A 142 1.54 -22.23 -8.10
C GLY A 142 1.31 -20.72 -7.90
N ALA A 143 0.04 -20.29 -7.78
CA ALA A 143 -0.27 -18.89 -7.50
C ALA A 143 0.09 -18.46 -6.06
N GLY A 144 0.01 -19.38 -5.11
CA GLY A 144 0.37 -19.19 -3.71
C GLY A 144 1.46 -20.17 -3.25
N TYR A 145 1.78 -20.12 -1.97
CA TYR A 145 2.65 -21.13 -1.34
C TYR A 145 1.98 -22.51 -1.29
N ASP A 146 0.66 -22.50 -1.13
CA ASP A 146 -0.24 -23.65 -1.20
C ASP A 146 -1.35 -23.32 -2.19
N ASP A 147 -1.70 -24.27 -3.05
CA ASP A 147 -2.74 -24.10 -4.06
C ASP A 147 -4.13 -23.95 -3.42
N SER A 148 -4.35 -24.50 -2.22
CA SER A 148 -5.64 -24.41 -1.52
C SER A 148 -5.97 -23.00 -1.03
N VAL A 149 -5.01 -22.07 -1.03
CA VAL A 149 -5.27 -20.68 -0.60
C VAL A 149 -6.30 -19.99 -1.49
N LEU A 150 -6.45 -20.44 -2.73
CA LEU A 150 -7.44 -19.90 -3.67
C LEU A 150 -8.87 -20.35 -3.35
N ASP A 151 -9.06 -21.41 -2.55
CA ASP A 151 -10.37 -21.89 -2.13
C ASP A 151 -11.09 -20.84 -1.24
N GLU A 152 -10.34 -19.93 -0.61
CA GLU A 152 -10.88 -18.79 0.15
C GLU A 152 -11.71 -17.82 -0.74
N LEU A 153 -11.55 -17.88 -2.07
CA LEU A 153 -12.33 -17.08 -3.02
C LEU A 153 -13.74 -17.63 -3.27
N ASP A 154 -14.05 -18.85 -2.85
CA ASP A 154 -15.33 -19.52 -3.17
C ASP A 154 -16.55 -18.66 -2.79
N ASN A 155 -16.56 -18.14 -1.57
CA ASN A 155 -17.65 -17.28 -1.08
C ASN A 155 -17.78 -15.99 -1.90
N THR A 156 -16.64 -15.39 -2.26
CA THR A 156 -16.59 -14.16 -3.07
C THR A 156 -17.10 -14.41 -4.48
N LEU A 157 -16.73 -15.54 -5.10
CA LEU A 157 -17.20 -15.94 -6.43
C LEU A 157 -18.71 -16.25 -6.43
N GLN A 158 -19.20 -16.91 -5.38
CA GLN A 158 -20.64 -17.14 -5.21
C GLN A 158 -21.40 -15.81 -5.13
N LEU A 159 -20.94 -14.86 -4.32
CA LEU A 159 -21.55 -13.53 -4.21
C LEU A 159 -21.50 -12.78 -5.55
N ALA A 160 -20.36 -12.82 -6.24
CA ALA A 160 -20.21 -12.21 -7.56
C ALA A 160 -21.20 -12.81 -8.58
N ASN A 161 -21.39 -14.13 -8.57
CA ASN A 161 -22.37 -14.81 -9.42
C ASN A 161 -23.81 -14.41 -9.07
N LEU A 162 -24.17 -14.33 -7.79
CA LEU A 162 -25.50 -13.87 -7.35
C LEU A 162 -25.78 -12.43 -7.80
N ILE A 163 -24.82 -11.52 -7.63
CA ILE A 163 -24.91 -10.14 -8.10
C ILE A 163 -25.07 -10.12 -9.62
N TYR A 164 -24.24 -10.88 -10.35
CA TYR A 164 -24.30 -10.97 -11.80
C TYR A 164 -25.68 -11.45 -12.28
N GLN A 165 -26.20 -12.54 -11.72
CA GLN A 165 -27.54 -13.05 -12.04
C GLN A 165 -28.64 -12.01 -11.77
N HIS A 166 -28.57 -11.31 -10.64
CA HIS A 166 -29.53 -10.26 -10.29
C HIS A 166 -29.47 -9.07 -11.26
N THR A 167 -28.27 -8.69 -11.75
CA THR A 167 -28.17 -7.63 -12.78
C THR A 167 -28.74 -8.06 -14.12
N GLN A 168 -28.61 -9.32 -14.51
CA GLN A 168 -29.17 -9.85 -15.76
C GLN A 168 -30.71 -9.96 -15.73
N THR A 169 -31.29 -10.38 -14.62
CA THR A 169 -32.75 -10.48 -14.46
C THR A 169 -33.42 -9.11 -14.43
N ASN A 170 -32.78 -8.10 -13.85
CA ASN A 170 -33.31 -6.74 -13.77
C ASN A 170 -33.16 -5.94 -15.09
N THR A 171 -32.41 -6.47 -16.05
CA THR A 171 -32.15 -5.82 -17.37
C THR A 171 -33.03 -6.39 -18.50
N GLN A 172 -33.92 -7.36 -18.23
CA GLN A 172 -34.87 -7.83 -19.25
C GLN A 172 -36.00 -6.81 -19.47
N PRO A 173 -36.13 -6.18 -20.66
CA PRO A 173 -37.20 -5.23 -20.91
C PRO A 173 -38.55 -5.95 -20.92
N ILE A 174 -39.51 -5.36 -20.21
CA ILE A 174 -40.94 -5.73 -20.23
C ILE A 174 -41.39 -5.77 -21.69
N ARG A 175 -41.49 -6.97 -22.28
CA ARG A 175 -42.11 -7.17 -23.59
C ARG A 175 -43.58 -6.77 -23.46
N LYS A 176 -43.93 -5.57 -23.94
CA LYS A 176 -45.32 -5.19 -24.19
C LYS A 176 -45.93 -6.23 -25.14
N LYS A 177 -46.92 -6.98 -24.66
CA LYS A 177 -47.74 -7.85 -25.49
C LYS A 177 -48.60 -6.99 -26.46
N PRO A 178 -48.87 -7.50 -27.67
CA PRO A 178 -49.64 -6.80 -28.70
C PRO A 178 -51.10 -6.57 -28.30
#